data_AF-A0A8G1EBW6-F1
#
_entry.id   AF-A0A8G1EBW6-F1
#
_cell.length_a   1.000
_cell.length_b   1.000
_cell.length_c   1.000
_cell.angle_alpha   90.00
_cell.angle_beta   90.00
_cell.angle_gamma   90.00
#
_symmetry.space_group_name_H-M   'P 1'
#
loop_
_entity.id
_entity.type
_entity.pdbx_description
1 polymer ?
#
loop_
_entity_poly.entity_id
_entity_poly.type
_entity_poly.pdbx_seq_one_letter_code
_entity_poly.pdbx_strand_id
1 'polypeptide(L)'
;MKSFFLNQSSAKEEMKAILAGGYKSPIVGSGKVSTTHIKAYSAEKCAVHRTYEKLNPRERALFDLVSSLVKSEPFHASGRTWAARSQAFYADKLGVCTDQVRRIAKSIPLRSMTLLLEGKRCVLLRVAEPGDLVDEDFARIMASVWMKKKGKRPDAKEYGCLVHMAREAPVGWAPDIFSTVLENWSEFCAGMKLAIFMAANSEGDHFDPDPAHFNEKFLPSPHIPTIRRFWHVAMEYHLMRMQDEGLEAWGV
;
A
#
# COMPACT_ATOMS: atom_id res chain seq x y z
N MET A 1 17.31 -15.79 51.02
CA MET A 1 16.26 -15.81 49.97
C MET A 1 14.93 -15.50 50.63
N LYS A 2 14.39 -14.28 50.49
CA LYS A 2 13.04 -13.93 50.97
C LYS A 2 12.06 -14.22 49.85
N SER A 3 11.22 -15.23 50.03
CA SER A 3 10.18 -15.62 49.08
C SER A 3 9.10 -14.53 49.00
N PHE A 4 9.00 -13.88 47.84
CA PHE A 4 7.86 -13.04 47.47
C PHE A 4 6.66 -13.95 47.16
N PHE A 5 5.98 -14.45 48.20
CA PHE A 5 4.63 -15.00 48.03
C PHE A 5 3.67 -13.83 47.88
N LEU A 6 3.41 -13.45 46.63
CA LEU A 6 2.30 -12.57 46.30
C LEU A 6 1.02 -13.18 46.87
N ASN A 7 0.40 -12.43 47.77
CA ASN A 7 -0.80 -12.83 48.50
C ASN A 7 -1.97 -12.97 47.50
N GLN A 8 -2.20 -14.19 47.01
CA GLN A 8 -3.24 -14.50 46.01
C GLN A 8 -4.65 -14.07 46.46
N SER A 9 -4.86 -13.85 47.76
CA SER A 9 -6.12 -13.33 48.29
C SER A 9 -6.37 -11.88 47.89
N SER A 10 -5.33 -11.03 47.89
CA SER A 10 -5.45 -9.61 47.54
C SER A 10 -5.83 -9.42 46.08
N ALA A 11 -5.18 -10.17 45.18
CA ALA A 11 -5.47 -10.12 43.75
C ALA A 11 -6.90 -10.59 43.44
N LYS A 12 -7.42 -11.58 44.17
CA LYS A 12 -8.80 -12.07 43.99
C LYS A 12 -9.85 -11.05 44.45
N GLU A 13 -9.61 -10.31 45.54
CA GLU A 13 -10.52 -9.26 45.99
C GLU A 13 -10.50 -8.03 45.09
N GLU A 14 -9.33 -7.60 44.61
CA GLU A 14 -9.22 -6.51 43.63
C GLU A 14 -9.93 -6.85 42.32
N MET A 15 -9.77 -8.08 41.82
CA MET A 15 -10.43 -8.53 40.59
C MET A 15 -11.96 -8.62 40.78
N LYS A 16 -12.44 -9.02 41.96
CA LYS A 16 -13.88 -9.00 42.30
C LYS A 16 -14.43 -7.58 42.39
N ALA A 17 -13.67 -6.63 42.94
CA ALA A 17 -14.06 -5.23 43.02
C ALA A 17 -14.13 -4.57 41.63
N ILE A 18 -13.21 -4.91 40.73
CA ILE A 18 -13.22 -4.46 39.32
C ILE A 18 -14.46 -5.03 38.59
N LEU A 19 -14.80 -6.30 38.82
CA LEU A 19 -15.97 -6.93 38.21
C LEU A 19 -17.31 -6.41 38.80
N ALA A 20 -17.35 -6.13 40.11
CA ALA A 20 -18.54 -5.61 40.79
C ALA A 20 -18.80 -4.13 40.51
N GLY A 21 -17.74 -3.34 40.26
CA GLY A 21 -17.84 -1.91 39.92
C GLY A 21 -18.29 -1.64 38.48
N GLY A 22 -18.61 -2.68 37.71
CA GLY A 22 -18.94 -2.55 36.29
C GLY A 22 -17.76 -1.93 35.54
N TYR A 23 -16.65 -2.67 35.43
CA TYR A 23 -15.51 -2.27 34.60
C TYR A 23 -16.00 -1.92 33.19
N LYS A 24 -16.23 -0.63 32.96
CA LYS A 24 -16.34 -0.08 31.63
C LYS A 24 -14.93 -0.14 31.12
N SER A 25 -14.64 -1.15 30.30
CA SER A 25 -13.41 -1.16 29.53
C SER A 25 -13.23 0.26 29.01
N PRO A 26 -12.07 0.91 29.24
CA PRO A 26 -11.84 2.23 28.68
C PRO A 26 -12.27 2.12 27.22
N ILE A 27 -13.18 3.01 26.80
CA ILE A 27 -13.59 3.07 25.41
C ILE A 27 -12.32 3.51 24.69
N VAL A 28 -11.51 2.52 24.30
CA VAL A 28 -10.40 2.72 23.40
C VAL A 28 -11.11 3.24 22.16
N GLY A 29 -10.94 4.54 21.88
CA GLY A 29 -11.59 5.17 20.75
C GLY A 29 -11.41 4.26 19.55
N SER A 30 -12.50 3.88 18.91
CA SER A 30 -12.47 2.95 17.77
C SER A 30 -11.42 3.46 16.79
N GLY A 31 -10.32 2.70 16.66
CA GLY A 31 -9.20 3.07 15.81
C GLY A 31 -9.67 3.42 14.39
N LYS A 32 -8.95 4.29 13.68
CA LYS A 32 -9.41 4.72 12.35
C LYS A 32 -9.19 3.62 11.31
N VAL A 33 -10.19 3.30 10.49
CA VAL A 33 -9.98 2.52 9.25
C VAL A 33 -9.99 3.45 8.05
N SER A 34 -8.99 3.30 7.19
CA SER A 34 -9.03 3.95 5.88
C SER A 34 -9.72 3.04 4.89
N THR A 35 -10.75 3.53 4.22
CA THR A 35 -11.33 2.88 3.01
C THR A 35 -11.19 3.79 1.78
N THR A 36 -10.40 4.85 1.92
CA THR A 36 -10.32 5.95 0.96
C THR A 36 -9.75 5.45 -0.36
N HIS A 37 -8.70 4.64 -0.31
CA HIS A 37 -7.96 4.22 -1.49
C HIS A 37 -8.63 3.07 -2.23
N ILE A 38 -9.29 2.13 -1.52
CA ILE A 38 -10.09 1.05 -2.11
C ILE A 38 -11.29 1.64 -2.85
N LYS A 39 -11.97 2.64 -2.26
CA LYS A 39 -13.08 3.35 -2.92
C LYS A 39 -12.60 4.09 -4.15
N ALA A 40 -11.49 4.82 -4.05
CA ALA A 40 -10.88 5.51 -5.20
C ALA A 40 -10.48 4.54 -6.31
N TYR A 41 -9.83 3.42 -5.96
CA TYR A 41 -9.42 2.40 -6.91
C TYR A 41 -10.63 1.72 -7.58
N SER A 42 -11.66 1.40 -6.81
CA SER A 42 -12.91 0.84 -7.35
C SER A 42 -13.59 1.83 -8.29
N ALA A 43 -13.60 3.11 -7.93
CA ALA A 43 -14.10 4.17 -8.81
C ALA A 43 -13.25 4.32 -10.07
N GLU A 44 -11.92 4.22 -9.99
CA GLU A 44 -11.02 4.24 -11.16
C GLU A 44 -11.19 3.01 -12.06
N LYS A 45 -11.46 1.84 -11.49
CA LYS A 45 -11.75 0.61 -12.25
C LYS A 45 -13.08 0.71 -13.01
N CYS A 46 -14.08 1.35 -12.38
CA CYS A 46 -15.38 1.62 -13.00
C CYS A 46 -15.38 2.89 -13.87
N ALA A 47 -14.39 3.77 -13.72
CA ALA A 47 -14.33 4.99 -14.49
C ALA A 47 -14.13 4.63 -15.96
N VAL A 48 -15.10 5.06 -16.78
CA VAL A 48 -14.90 5.13 -18.22
C VAL A 48 -13.77 6.13 -18.42
N HIS A 49 -12.56 5.63 -18.74
CA HIS A 49 -11.46 6.47 -19.20
C HIS A 49 -12.02 7.48 -20.20
N ARG A 50 -11.47 8.70 -20.25
CA ARG A 50 -11.89 9.70 -21.26
C ARG A 50 -12.02 8.98 -22.59
N THR A 51 -13.26 8.87 -23.07
CA THR A 51 -13.53 8.17 -24.30
C THR A 51 -12.67 8.83 -25.37
N TYR A 52 -12.17 8.05 -26.32
CA TYR A 52 -11.32 8.56 -27.40
C TYR A 52 -11.88 9.85 -28.04
N GLU A 53 -13.22 9.93 -28.13
CA GLU A 53 -13.99 11.08 -28.60
C GLU A 53 -13.80 12.37 -27.79
N LYS A 54 -13.58 12.26 -26.46
CA LYS A 54 -13.37 13.39 -25.54
C LYS A 54 -11.92 13.89 -25.54
N LEU A 55 -10.99 13.18 -26.17
CA LEU A 55 -9.62 13.64 -26.30
C LEU A 55 -9.52 14.79 -27.29
N ASN A 56 -8.62 15.74 -27.03
CA ASN A 56 -8.33 16.79 -28.01
C ASN A 56 -7.60 16.19 -29.24
N PRO A 57 -7.54 16.89 -30.39
CA PRO A 57 -6.96 16.32 -31.61
C PRO A 57 -5.51 15.85 -31.45
N ARG A 58 -4.70 16.53 -30.61
CA ARG A 58 -3.31 16.17 -30.37
C ARG A 58 -3.16 14.97 -29.43
N GLU A 59 -4.02 14.88 -28.42
CA GLU A 59 -4.14 13.70 -27.55
C GLU A 59 -4.53 12.46 -28.37
N ARG A 60 -5.50 12.57 -29.29
CA ARG A 60 -5.89 11.49 -30.20
C ARG A 60 -4.72 11.06 -31.09
N ALA A 61 -4.03 12.02 -31.70
CA ALA A 61 -2.87 11.72 -32.55
C ALA A 61 -1.76 10.98 -31.78
N LEU A 62 -1.47 11.37 -30.54
CA LEU A 62 -0.52 10.63 -29.69
C LEU A 62 -1.06 9.25 -29.30
N PHE A 63 -2.34 9.14 -28.98
CA PHE A 63 -3.00 7.88 -28.65
C PHE A 63 -2.89 6.86 -29.80
N ASP A 64 -3.21 7.28 -31.03
CA ASP A 64 -3.17 6.42 -32.21
C ASP A 64 -1.73 6.03 -32.56
N LEU A 65 -0.78 6.97 -32.42
CA LEU A 65 0.63 6.71 -32.59
C LEU A 65 1.15 5.69 -31.58
N VAL A 66 0.83 5.84 -30.30
CA VAL A 66 1.24 4.89 -29.26
C VAL A 66 0.59 3.52 -29.49
N SER A 67 -0.70 3.48 -29.83
CA SER A 67 -1.43 2.24 -30.09
C SER A 67 -0.86 1.45 -31.27
N SER A 68 -0.48 2.15 -32.35
CA SER A 68 0.17 1.52 -33.52
C SER A 68 1.59 1.05 -33.22
N LEU A 69 2.36 1.80 -32.44
CA LEU A 69 3.71 1.41 -32.02
C LEU A 69 3.71 0.19 -31.09
N VAL A 70 2.79 0.12 -30.12
CA VAL A 70 2.64 -1.06 -29.25
C VAL A 70 2.36 -2.33 -30.06
N LYS A 71 1.60 -2.22 -31.16
CA LYS A 71 1.27 -3.35 -32.04
C LYS A 71 2.43 -3.76 -32.95
N SER A 72 3.17 -2.80 -33.48
CA SER A 72 4.24 -3.04 -34.46
C SER A 72 5.58 -3.38 -33.80
N GLU A 73 5.90 -2.74 -32.67
CA GLU A 73 7.16 -2.88 -31.95
C GLU A 73 6.93 -2.93 -30.44
N PRO A 74 6.36 -4.03 -29.93
CA PRO A 74 6.06 -4.18 -28.52
C PRO A 74 7.34 -4.20 -27.67
N PHE A 75 7.37 -3.41 -26.61
CA PHE A 75 8.40 -3.46 -25.57
C PHE A 75 7.83 -3.97 -24.26
N HIS A 76 8.36 -5.06 -23.72
CA HIS A 76 7.87 -5.67 -22.48
C HIS A 76 8.60 -5.13 -21.26
N ALA A 77 7.88 -4.49 -20.34
CA ALA A 77 8.42 -3.99 -19.07
C ALA A 77 7.35 -3.97 -17.98
N SER A 78 7.72 -4.36 -16.75
CA SER A 78 6.82 -4.41 -15.59
C SER A 78 5.53 -5.18 -15.87
N GLY A 79 5.65 -6.35 -16.53
CA GLY A 79 4.52 -7.22 -16.88
C GLY A 79 3.57 -6.66 -17.95
N ARG A 80 3.95 -5.58 -18.64
CA ARG A 80 3.11 -4.88 -19.62
C ARG A 80 3.82 -4.65 -20.94
N THR A 81 3.02 -4.38 -21.96
CA THR A 81 3.50 -3.97 -23.29
C THR A 81 3.44 -2.46 -23.44
N TRP A 82 4.52 -1.89 -23.97
CA TRP A 82 4.76 -0.46 -24.12
C TRP A 82 5.28 -0.13 -25.53
N ALA A 83 5.09 1.10 -25.97
CA ALA A 83 5.86 1.70 -27.04
C ALA A 83 7.10 2.37 -26.44
N ALA A 84 8.30 1.90 -26.80
CA ALA A 84 9.56 2.41 -26.28
C ALA A 84 10.24 3.36 -27.29
N ARG A 85 10.17 4.67 -27.04
CA ARG A 85 10.80 5.70 -27.90
C ARG A 85 11.33 6.88 -27.09
N SER A 86 12.15 7.71 -27.72
CA SER A 86 12.54 9.00 -27.14
C SER A 86 11.37 10.01 -27.18
N GLN A 87 11.36 11.00 -26.28
CA GLN A 87 10.35 12.07 -26.37
C GLN A 87 10.47 12.88 -27.67
N ALA A 88 11.69 13.02 -28.19
CA ALA A 88 11.95 13.71 -29.45
C ALA A 88 11.27 13.02 -30.64
N PHE A 89 11.23 11.68 -30.64
CA PHE A 89 10.53 10.92 -31.68
C PHE A 89 9.03 11.26 -31.72
N TYR A 90 8.35 11.27 -30.56
CA TYR A 90 6.93 11.62 -30.50
C TYR A 90 6.69 13.09 -30.88
N ALA A 91 7.58 13.99 -30.46
CA ALA A 91 7.52 15.42 -30.75
C ALA A 91 7.60 15.68 -32.26
N ASP A 92 8.56 15.05 -32.93
CA ASP A 92 8.74 15.12 -34.39
C ASP A 92 7.51 14.58 -35.14
N LYS A 93 7.03 13.38 -34.77
CA LYS A 93 5.85 12.77 -35.41
C LYS A 93 4.56 13.57 -35.26
N LEU A 94 4.43 14.34 -34.19
CA LEU A 94 3.23 15.14 -33.91
C LEU A 94 3.38 16.61 -34.31
N GLY A 95 4.58 17.06 -34.71
CA GLY A 95 4.86 18.47 -34.98
C GLY A 95 4.69 19.36 -33.75
N VAL A 96 5.11 18.90 -32.56
CA VAL A 96 5.02 19.64 -31.28
C VAL A 96 6.34 19.59 -30.52
N CYS A 97 6.49 20.38 -29.46
CA CYS A 97 7.68 20.30 -28.60
C CYS A 97 7.61 19.09 -27.63
N THR A 98 8.77 18.63 -27.17
CA THR A 98 8.90 17.52 -26.21
C THR A 98 8.15 17.77 -24.90
N ASP A 99 8.13 19.03 -24.43
CA ASP A 99 7.39 19.44 -23.25
C ASP A 99 5.88 19.25 -23.41
N GLN A 100 5.35 19.50 -24.61
CA GLN A 100 3.95 19.28 -24.89
C GLN A 100 3.62 17.78 -24.92
N VAL A 101 4.48 16.94 -25.52
CA VAL A 101 4.34 15.47 -25.42
C VAL A 101 4.33 15.03 -23.96
N ARG A 102 5.25 15.54 -23.13
CA ARG A 102 5.30 15.21 -21.70
C ARG A 102 4.03 15.63 -20.96
N ARG A 103 3.43 16.77 -21.29
CA ARG A 103 2.15 17.21 -20.70
C ARG A 103 0.99 16.32 -21.12
N ILE A 104 0.90 15.98 -22.41
CA ILE A 104 -0.12 15.08 -22.96
C ILE A 104 0.03 13.66 -22.37
N ALA A 105 1.25 13.14 -22.26
CA ALA A 105 1.52 11.80 -21.72
C ALA A 105 1.24 11.66 -20.21
N LYS A 106 0.94 12.75 -19.51
CA LYS A 106 0.46 12.73 -18.12
C LYS A 106 -1.07 12.62 -18.02
N SER A 107 -1.81 12.86 -19.11
CA SER A 107 -3.27 12.77 -19.11
C SER A 107 -3.73 11.35 -19.44
N ILE A 108 -4.86 10.98 -18.84
CA ILE A 108 -5.58 9.74 -19.15
C ILE A 108 -6.11 9.84 -20.60
N PRO A 109 -6.00 8.78 -21.42
CA PRO A 109 -5.70 7.39 -21.06
C PRO A 109 -4.24 6.96 -21.26
N LEU A 110 -3.26 7.87 -21.31
CA LEU A 110 -1.87 7.46 -21.47
C LEU A 110 -1.20 7.22 -20.12
N ARG A 111 -0.37 6.17 -20.07
CA ARG A 111 0.61 5.97 -18.99
C ARG A 111 2.00 6.18 -19.55
N SER A 112 2.86 6.77 -18.72
CA SER A 112 4.27 6.98 -19.04
C SER A 112 5.17 6.38 -17.96
N MET A 113 6.24 5.73 -18.41
CA MET A 113 7.35 5.27 -17.58
C MET A 113 8.65 5.72 -18.25
N THR A 114 9.68 6.05 -17.47
CA THR A 114 10.99 6.42 -18.02
C THR A 114 12.00 5.36 -17.61
N LEU A 115 12.71 4.80 -18.60
CA LEU A 115 13.80 3.84 -18.38
C LEU A 115 15.07 4.31 -19.09
N LEU A 116 16.22 3.85 -18.61
CA LEU A 116 17.47 3.99 -19.31
C LEU A 116 17.67 2.74 -20.19
N LEU A 117 17.58 2.89 -21.50
CA LEU A 117 17.81 1.83 -22.48
C LEU A 117 19.08 2.18 -23.26
N GLU A 118 20.09 1.30 -23.22
CA GLU A 118 21.36 1.50 -23.93
C GLU A 118 22.04 2.85 -23.61
N GLY A 119 22.00 3.25 -22.34
CA GLY A 119 22.57 4.54 -21.89
C GLY A 119 21.77 5.78 -22.30
N LYS A 120 20.64 5.63 -23.00
CA LYS A 120 19.74 6.73 -23.39
C LYS A 120 18.45 6.67 -22.57
N ARG A 121 17.95 7.84 -22.16
CA ARG A 121 16.64 7.93 -21.49
C ARG A 121 15.53 7.75 -22.52
N CYS A 122 14.81 6.64 -22.43
CA CYS A 122 13.62 6.36 -23.23
C CYS A 122 12.37 6.56 -22.39
N VAL A 123 11.30 7.01 -23.05
CA VAL A 123 9.98 7.10 -22.46
C VAL A 123 9.13 5.98 -23.03
N LEU A 124 8.61 5.16 -22.14
CA LEU A 124 7.67 4.11 -22.44
C LEU A 124 6.28 4.70 -22.34
N LEU A 125 5.53 4.69 -23.44
CA LEU A 125 4.13 5.09 -23.47
C LEU A 125 3.25 3.88 -23.75
N ARG A 126 2.11 3.79 -23.07
CA ARG A 126 1.04 2.83 -23.38
C ARG A 126 -0.31 3.49 -23.21
N VAL A 127 -1.32 2.88 -23.81
CA VAL A 127 -2.71 3.15 -23.48
C VAL A 127 -3.06 2.38 -22.20
N ALA A 128 -3.55 3.09 -21.20
CA ALA A 128 -3.99 2.57 -19.92
C ALA A 128 -5.32 1.85 -20.08
N GLU A 129 -5.45 0.70 -19.42
CA GLU A 129 -6.74 0.05 -19.21
C GLU A 129 -7.38 0.58 -17.90
N PRO A 130 -8.70 0.51 -17.72
CA PRO A 130 -9.33 0.85 -16.45
C PRO A 130 -8.79 -0.02 -15.31
N GLY A 131 -8.43 0.59 -14.19
CA GLY A 131 -7.81 -0.13 -13.06
C GLY A 131 -6.36 -0.61 -13.31
N ASP A 132 -5.69 -0.09 -14.34
CA ASP A 132 -4.31 -0.47 -14.70
C ASP A 132 -3.24 0.13 -13.76
N LEU A 133 -3.40 -0.05 -12.46
CA LEU A 133 -2.38 0.28 -11.45
C LEU A 133 -1.53 -0.96 -11.16
N VAL A 134 -0.21 -0.79 -11.07
CA VAL A 134 0.71 -1.83 -10.56
C VAL A 134 1.04 -1.64 -9.08
N ASP A 135 1.64 -2.67 -8.51
CA ASP A 135 2.33 -2.66 -7.22
C ASP A 135 3.12 -1.35 -6.97
N GLU A 136 3.89 -0.85 -7.96
CA GLU A 136 4.66 0.38 -7.81
C GLU A 136 3.79 1.65 -7.73
N ASP A 137 2.62 1.67 -8.38
CA ASP A 137 1.65 2.76 -8.23
C ASP A 137 1.09 2.76 -6.80
N PHE A 138 0.71 1.59 -6.28
CA PHE A 138 0.24 1.47 -4.89
C PHE A 138 1.34 1.81 -3.88
N ALA A 139 2.58 1.41 -4.14
CA ALA A 139 3.73 1.81 -3.32
C ALA A 139 3.97 3.32 -3.33
N ARG A 140 3.74 4.01 -4.47
CA ARG A 140 3.79 5.48 -4.53
C ARG A 140 2.70 6.13 -3.68
N ILE A 141 1.48 5.55 -3.66
CA ILE A 141 0.40 6.01 -2.78
C ILE A 141 0.81 5.81 -1.31
N MET A 142 1.28 4.62 -0.93
CA MET A 142 1.78 4.34 0.42
C MET A 142 2.93 5.26 0.85
N ALA A 143 3.86 5.56 -0.05
CA ALA A 143 4.96 6.51 0.21
C ALA A 143 4.45 7.93 0.48
N SER A 144 3.38 8.35 -0.20
CA SER A 144 2.69 9.63 0.06
C SER A 144 2.01 9.63 1.44
N VAL A 145 1.32 8.54 1.80
CA VAL A 145 0.73 8.36 3.14
C VAL A 145 1.82 8.43 4.22
N TRP A 146 2.94 7.72 4.02
CA TRP A 146 4.09 7.76 4.93
C TRP A 146 4.66 9.17 5.07
N MET A 147 4.88 9.88 3.97
CA MET A 147 5.38 11.25 3.99
C MET A 147 4.47 12.20 4.76
N LYS A 148 3.14 12.07 4.58
CA LYS A 148 2.15 12.86 5.35
C LYS A 148 2.21 12.55 6.84
N LYS A 149 2.36 11.27 7.21
CA LYS A 149 2.35 10.84 8.62
C LYS A 149 3.67 11.14 9.35
N LYS A 150 4.81 11.00 8.66
CA LYS A 150 6.16 11.04 9.26
C LYS A 150 6.97 12.27 8.90
N GLY A 151 6.51 13.09 7.95
CA GLY A 151 7.24 14.26 7.45
C GLY A 151 8.50 13.93 6.64
N LYS A 152 8.76 12.65 6.34
CA LYS A 152 9.93 12.21 5.57
C LYS A 152 9.54 11.21 4.48
N ARG A 153 10.27 11.22 3.37
CA ARG A 153 10.12 10.22 2.31
C ARG A 153 10.75 8.89 2.75
N PRO A 154 10.19 7.75 2.33
CA PRO A 154 10.87 6.47 2.52
C PRO A 154 12.17 6.47 1.70
N ASP A 155 13.22 5.84 2.24
CA ASP A 155 14.45 5.60 1.48
C ASP A 155 14.23 4.51 0.40
N ALA A 156 15.27 4.20 -0.38
CA ALA A 156 15.15 3.21 -1.46
C ALA A 156 14.82 1.79 -0.94
N LYS A 157 15.35 1.40 0.22
CA LYS A 157 15.12 0.09 0.83
C LYS A 157 13.70 0.00 1.39
N GLU A 158 13.27 1.04 2.11
CA GLU A 158 11.91 1.19 2.62
C GLU A 158 10.89 1.20 1.48
N TYR A 159 11.18 1.90 0.38
CA TYR A 159 10.32 1.91 -0.80
C TYR A 159 10.20 0.51 -1.42
N GLY A 160 11.31 -0.25 -1.49
CA GLY A 160 11.28 -1.66 -1.86
C GLY A 160 10.30 -2.46 -1.00
N CYS A 161 10.33 -2.28 0.32
CA CYS A 161 9.36 -2.92 1.22
C CYS A 161 7.90 -2.54 0.89
N LEU A 162 7.62 -1.27 0.54
CA LEU A 162 6.28 -0.83 0.12
C LEU A 162 5.82 -1.56 -1.15
N VAL A 163 6.69 -1.75 -2.14
CA VAL A 163 6.37 -2.50 -3.37
C VAL A 163 6.02 -3.96 -3.05
N HIS A 164 6.78 -4.60 -2.16
CA HIS A 164 6.47 -5.97 -1.74
C HIS A 164 5.13 -6.08 -0.98
N MET A 165 4.81 -5.11 -0.12
CA MET A 165 3.49 -5.08 0.54
C MET A 165 2.34 -4.89 -0.45
N ALA A 166 2.54 -4.05 -1.47
CA ALA A 166 1.56 -3.86 -2.54
C ALA A 166 1.29 -5.14 -3.31
N ARG A 167 2.33 -5.93 -3.60
CA ARG A 167 2.23 -7.21 -4.29
C ARG A 167 1.49 -8.29 -3.49
N GLU A 168 1.70 -8.33 -2.18
CA GLU A 168 1.12 -9.36 -1.30
C GLU A 168 -0.33 -9.09 -0.92
N ALA A 169 -0.75 -7.83 -0.92
CA ALA A 169 -2.11 -7.46 -0.59
C ALA A 169 -3.07 -7.77 -1.75
N PRO A 170 -4.38 -7.95 -1.47
CA PRO A 170 -5.40 -7.90 -2.51
C PRO A 170 -5.30 -6.60 -3.32
N VAL A 171 -5.53 -6.70 -4.63
CA VAL A 171 -5.33 -5.58 -5.56
C VAL A 171 -6.15 -4.35 -5.13
N GLY A 172 -5.48 -3.22 -4.92
CA GLY A 172 -6.10 -1.97 -4.49
C GLY A 172 -6.15 -1.75 -2.97
N TRP A 173 -5.86 -2.77 -2.16
CA TRP A 173 -6.06 -2.71 -0.71
C TRP A 173 -4.84 -2.21 0.05
N ALA A 174 -3.63 -2.43 -0.49
CA ALA A 174 -2.38 -2.14 0.23
C ALA A 174 -2.31 -0.73 0.84
N PRO A 175 -2.72 0.36 0.15
CA PRO A 175 -2.65 1.69 0.73
C PRO A 175 -3.55 1.88 1.96
N ASP A 176 -4.72 1.26 1.98
CA ASP A 176 -5.68 1.38 3.08
C ASP A 176 -5.24 0.54 4.28
N ILE A 177 -4.77 -0.70 4.06
CA ILE A 177 -4.16 -1.54 5.09
C ILE A 177 -2.99 -0.81 5.75
N PHE A 178 -2.11 -0.23 4.93
CA PHE A 178 -0.95 0.53 5.40
C PHE A 178 -1.38 1.77 6.20
N SER A 179 -2.37 2.53 5.72
CA SER A 179 -2.88 3.70 6.44
C SER A 179 -3.48 3.32 7.80
N THR A 180 -4.28 2.25 7.86
CA THR A 180 -4.87 1.72 9.10
C THR A 180 -3.79 1.34 10.11
N VAL A 181 -2.71 0.67 9.69
CA VAL A 181 -1.58 0.35 10.60
C VAL A 181 -0.89 1.62 11.11
N LEU A 182 -0.69 2.62 10.27
CA LEU A 182 -0.05 3.88 10.70
C LEU A 182 -0.91 4.70 11.66
N GLU A 183 -2.23 4.59 11.55
CA GLU A 183 -3.18 5.28 12.43
C GLU A 183 -3.33 4.59 13.78
N ASN A 184 -3.21 3.26 13.82
CA ASN A 184 -3.43 2.43 15.00
C ASN A 184 -2.18 1.60 15.35
N TRP A 185 -1.05 2.30 15.45
CA TRP A 185 0.26 1.67 15.58
C TRP A 185 0.38 0.83 16.86
N SER A 186 -0.18 1.30 17.98
CA SER A 186 -0.16 0.60 19.27
C SER A 186 -0.90 -0.73 19.22
N GLU A 187 -2.09 -0.73 18.62
CA GLU A 187 -2.96 -1.89 18.46
C GLU A 187 -2.31 -2.91 17.51
N PHE A 188 -1.77 -2.42 16.39
CA PHE A 188 -0.98 -3.26 15.49
C PHE A 188 0.23 -3.89 16.21
N CYS A 189 0.94 -3.12 17.05
CA CYS A 189 2.04 -3.65 17.84
C CYS A 189 1.61 -4.75 18.82
N ALA A 190 0.39 -4.68 19.37
CA ALA A 190 -0.14 -5.75 20.22
C ALA A 190 -0.33 -7.06 19.43
N GLY A 191 -0.91 -6.97 18.22
CA GLY A 191 -1.01 -8.13 17.31
C GLY A 191 0.35 -8.67 16.90
N MET A 192 1.31 -7.79 16.59
CA MET A 192 2.68 -8.17 16.27
C MET A 192 3.35 -8.92 17.43
N LYS A 193 3.19 -8.45 18.68
CA LYS A 193 3.75 -9.12 19.86
C LYS A 193 3.18 -10.52 20.05
N LEU A 194 1.88 -10.71 19.79
CA LEU A 194 1.27 -12.04 19.82
C LEU A 194 1.88 -12.95 18.75
N ALA A 195 2.07 -12.45 17.51
CA ALA A 195 2.72 -13.21 16.45
C ALA A 195 4.17 -13.59 16.80
N ILE A 196 4.94 -12.66 17.38
CA ILE A 196 6.30 -12.92 17.89
C ILE A 196 6.28 -13.99 18.98
N PHE A 197 5.36 -13.88 19.94
CA PHE A 197 5.22 -14.85 21.03
C PHE A 197 4.89 -16.25 20.49
N MET A 198 3.97 -16.35 19.53
CA MET A 198 3.62 -17.63 18.92
C MET A 198 4.84 -18.25 18.21
N ALA A 199 5.54 -17.47 17.38
CA ALA A 199 6.71 -17.93 16.63
C ALA A 199 7.89 -18.35 17.53
N ALA A 200 8.11 -17.64 18.65
CA ALA A 200 9.14 -17.97 19.62
C ALA A 200 8.86 -19.26 20.41
N ASN A 201 7.58 -19.64 20.57
CA ASN A 201 7.17 -20.88 21.23
C ASN A 201 6.90 -22.04 20.25
N SER A 202 7.03 -21.79 18.94
CA SER A 202 6.99 -22.79 17.87
C SER A 202 8.36 -22.93 17.19
N GLU A 203 8.43 -23.64 16.06
CA GLU A 203 9.64 -23.77 15.22
C GLU A 203 9.89 -22.51 14.35
N GLY A 204 9.65 -21.31 14.88
CA GLY A 204 9.71 -20.05 14.13
C GLY A 204 8.44 -19.76 13.31
N ASP A 205 8.58 -18.96 12.25
CA ASP A 205 7.53 -18.66 11.27
C ASP A 205 7.97 -19.00 9.82
N HIS A 206 7.08 -18.83 8.85
CA HIS A 206 7.37 -19.12 7.45
C HIS A 206 8.55 -18.31 6.86
N PHE A 207 8.89 -17.18 7.46
CA PHE A 207 9.93 -16.28 6.99
C PHE A 207 11.25 -16.43 7.76
N ASP A 208 11.22 -16.92 9.00
CA ASP A 208 12.40 -17.19 9.82
C ASP A 208 12.12 -18.42 10.72
N PRO A 209 12.75 -19.58 10.42
CA PRO A 209 12.53 -20.81 11.16
C PRO A 209 13.30 -20.84 12.49
N ASP A 210 14.14 -19.84 12.80
CA ASP A 210 14.90 -19.82 14.05
C ASP A 210 14.11 -19.06 15.14
N PRO A 211 13.60 -19.74 16.19
CA PRO A 211 12.86 -19.10 17.28
C PRO A 211 13.70 -18.05 18.02
N ALA A 212 15.03 -18.16 18.01
CA ALA A 212 15.93 -17.23 18.69
C ALA A 212 15.93 -15.83 18.09
N HIS A 213 15.48 -15.67 16.84
CA HIS A 213 15.36 -14.37 16.19
C HIS A 213 14.10 -13.58 16.61
N PHE A 214 13.15 -14.22 17.28
CA PHE A 214 11.88 -13.62 17.70
C PHE A 214 11.99 -12.94 19.07
N ASN A 215 12.80 -11.88 19.12
CA ASN A 215 12.91 -11.05 20.31
C ASN A 215 11.90 -9.90 20.26
N GLU A 216 11.16 -9.70 21.35
CA GLU A 216 10.24 -8.58 21.49
C GLU A 216 11.02 -7.26 21.41
N LYS A 217 10.64 -6.41 20.43
CA LYS A 217 11.21 -5.06 20.28
C LYS A 217 10.13 -4.03 20.54
N PHE A 218 10.42 -3.09 21.44
CA PHE A 218 9.57 -1.93 21.63
C PHE A 218 9.86 -0.90 20.53
N LEU A 219 8.87 -0.64 19.68
CA LEU A 219 8.97 0.33 18.60
C LEU A 219 8.07 1.53 18.91
N PRO A 220 8.63 2.67 19.40
CA PRO A 220 7.83 3.82 19.79
C PRO A 220 7.15 4.51 18.60
N SER A 221 7.50 4.15 17.37
CA SER A 221 6.92 4.75 16.18
C SER A 221 6.87 3.74 15.01
N PRO A 222 5.95 3.93 14.05
CA PRO A 222 5.87 3.08 12.86
C PRO A 222 7.20 2.96 12.13
N HIS A 223 7.50 1.75 11.64
CA HIS A 223 8.73 1.37 10.95
C HIS A 223 8.42 0.44 9.76
N ILE A 224 8.70 0.89 8.53
CA ILE A 224 8.28 0.19 7.29
C ILE A 224 8.79 -1.26 7.23
N PRO A 225 10.08 -1.58 7.48
CA PRO A 225 10.55 -2.96 7.46
C PRO A 225 9.82 -3.87 8.46
N THR A 226 9.43 -3.33 9.62
CA THR A 226 8.64 -4.09 10.60
C THR A 226 7.24 -4.36 10.09
N ILE A 227 6.55 -3.34 9.55
CA ILE A 227 5.22 -3.51 8.96
C ILE A 227 5.26 -4.56 7.85
N ARG A 228 6.29 -4.52 6.99
CA ARG A 228 6.50 -5.49 5.93
C ARG A 228 6.72 -6.92 6.46
N ARG A 229 7.50 -7.09 7.54
CA ARG A 229 7.73 -8.40 8.17
C ARG A 229 6.42 -9.00 8.70
N PHE A 230 5.59 -8.18 9.32
CA PHE A 230 4.32 -8.57 9.90
C PHE A 230 3.13 -8.16 9.02
N TRP A 231 3.30 -8.22 7.70
CA TRP A 231 2.28 -7.74 6.76
C TRP A 231 1.00 -8.57 6.83
N HIS A 232 1.10 -9.87 7.07
CA HIS A 232 -0.06 -10.73 7.33
C HIS A 232 -0.89 -10.27 8.54
N VAL A 233 -0.23 -9.89 9.64
CA VAL A 233 -0.89 -9.30 10.82
C VAL A 233 -1.57 -7.98 10.45
N ALA A 234 -0.94 -7.16 9.62
CA ALA A 234 -1.52 -5.90 9.16
C ALA A 234 -2.81 -6.12 8.33
N MET A 235 -2.81 -7.12 7.44
CA MET A 235 -3.98 -7.47 6.63
C MET A 235 -5.14 -7.96 7.50
N GLU A 236 -4.88 -8.90 8.41
CA GLU A 236 -5.89 -9.41 9.36
C GLU A 236 -6.42 -8.29 10.25
N TYR A 237 -5.53 -7.46 10.79
CA TYR A 237 -5.91 -6.32 11.61
C TYR A 237 -6.83 -5.36 10.84
N HIS A 238 -6.51 -5.04 9.59
CA HIS A 238 -7.39 -4.21 8.75
C HIS A 238 -8.75 -4.87 8.50
N LEU A 239 -8.79 -6.17 8.20
CA LEU A 239 -10.04 -6.91 8.00
C LEU A 239 -10.93 -6.92 9.26
N MET A 240 -10.34 -7.18 10.43
CA MET A 240 -11.07 -7.12 11.71
C MET A 240 -11.67 -5.73 11.93
N ARG A 241 -10.90 -4.67 11.66
CA ARG A 241 -11.41 -3.31 11.81
C ARG A 241 -12.51 -2.97 10.79
N MET A 242 -12.41 -3.46 9.56
CA MET A 242 -13.49 -3.34 8.57
C MET A 242 -14.76 -4.05 9.02
N GLN A 243 -14.65 -5.20 9.71
CA GLN A 243 -15.80 -5.91 10.27
C GLN A 243 -16.43 -5.14 11.43
N ASP A 244 -15.62 -4.58 12.34
CA ASP A 244 -16.08 -3.73 13.43
C ASP A 244 -16.88 -2.52 12.92
N GLU A 245 -16.36 -1.82 11.90
CA GLU A 245 -17.05 -0.67 11.28
C GLU A 245 -18.24 -1.10 10.42
N GLY A 246 -18.17 -2.29 9.81
CA GLY A 246 -19.24 -2.87 9.01
C GLY A 246 -20.47 -3.24 9.85
N LEU A 247 -20.30 -3.70 11.08
CA LEU A 247 -21.42 -3.90 12.01
C LEU A 247 -22.20 -2.59 12.23
N GLU A 248 -21.51 -1.45 12.32
CA GLU A 248 -22.17 -0.15 12.47
C GLU A 248 -22.73 0.43 11.16
N ALA A 249 -22.04 0.24 10.03
CA ALA A 249 -22.43 0.80 8.73
C ALA A 249 -23.51 -0.01 7.99
N TRP A 250 -23.69 -1.28 8.33
CA TRP A 250 -24.73 -2.16 7.76
C TRP A 250 -25.93 -2.37 8.69
N GLY A 251 -25.95 -1.74 9.87
CA GLY A 251 -27.12 -1.67 10.75
C GLY A 251 -27.56 -3.02 11.32
N VAL A 252 -26.63 -3.81 11.86
CA VAL A 252 -26.92 -5.03 12.62
C VAL A 252 -26.62 -4.83 14.10
#